data_AF-A0AAV2SGM4-F1
#
_entry.id   AF-A0AAV2SGM4-F1
#
_cell.length_a   1.000
_cell.length_b   1.000
_cell.length_c   1.000
_cell.angle_alpha   90.00
_cell.angle_beta   90.00
_cell.angle_gamma   90.00
#
_symmetry.space_group_name_H-M   'P 1'
#
loop_
_entity.id
_entity.type
_entity.pdbx_description
1 polymer ?
#
loop_
_entity_poly.entity_id
_entity_poly.type
_entity_poly.pdbx_seq_one_letter_code
_entity_poly.pdbx_strand_id
1 'polypeptide(L)'
;RYGGTEAAIFCLLTTLKKQVDFDNHLDPYMYFKLYHNRRPNVWARKEDLLFIYRALDSYCMRDNVQNGTISTQYRIREPVLSLPPITSQSTTIPNGNVQSVDQFQ
;
A
#
# COMPACT_ATOMS: atom_id res chain seq x y z
N ARG A 1 -2.61 31.58 1.11
CA ARG A 1 -1.18 31.25 0.86
C ARG A 1 -1.12 29.81 0.38
N TYR A 2 -0.74 29.58 -0.87
CA TYR A 2 -0.60 28.25 -1.49
C TYR A 2 0.88 27.80 -1.36
N GLY A 3 1.15 26.49 -1.32
CA GLY A 3 2.52 25.93 -1.29
C GLY A 3 2.87 25.06 -0.08
N GLY A 4 2.01 24.96 0.94
CA GLY A 4 2.22 24.03 2.06
C GLY A 4 2.14 22.57 1.61
N THR A 5 1.16 22.25 0.76
CA THR A 5 0.93 20.90 0.23
C THR A 5 2.04 20.49 -0.72
N GLU A 6 2.38 21.32 -1.71
CA GLU A 6 3.44 20.99 -2.68
C GLU A 6 4.80 20.79 -2.02
N ALA A 7 5.15 21.64 -1.03
CA ALA A 7 6.37 21.46 -0.24
C ALA A 7 6.33 20.16 0.59
N ALA A 8 5.17 19.80 1.16
CA ALA A 8 5.00 18.55 1.88
C ALA A 8 5.14 17.33 0.95
N ILE A 9 4.56 17.37 -0.25
CA ILE A 9 4.70 16.33 -1.27
C ILE A 9 6.17 16.15 -1.63
N PHE A 10 6.88 17.24 -1.94
CA PHE A 10 8.31 17.18 -2.30
C PHE A 10 9.18 16.59 -1.19
N CYS A 11 8.98 17.05 0.05
CA CYS A 11 9.70 16.52 1.21
C CYS A 11 9.40 15.03 1.44
N LEU A 12 8.14 14.64 1.33
CA LEU A 12 7.70 13.26 1.50
C LEU A 12 8.29 12.35 0.42
N LEU A 13 8.21 12.73 -0.85
CA LEU A 13 8.81 11.97 -1.97
C LEU A 13 10.32 11.84 -1.83
N THR A 14 11.02 12.91 -1.43
CA THR A 14 12.46 12.87 -1.19
C THR A 14 12.83 11.92 -0.06
N THR A 15 12.00 11.85 0.99
CA THR A 15 12.21 10.95 2.12
C THR A 15 12.01 9.50 1.70
N LEU A 16 10.91 9.22 1.00
CA LEU A 16 10.59 7.88 0.50
C LEU A 16 11.65 7.37 -0.47
N LYS A 17 12.16 8.22 -1.37
CA LYS A 17 13.26 7.87 -2.27
C LYS A 17 14.47 7.35 -1.50
N LYS A 18 14.93 8.10 -0.49
CA LYS A 18 16.07 7.69 0.35
C LYS A 18 15.84 6.37 1.09
N GLN A 19 14.60 6.09 1.49
CA GLN A 19 14.26 4.82 2.13
C GLN A 19 14.31 3.64 1.17
N VAL A 20 13.82 3.82 -0.06
CA VAL A 20 13.92 2.81 -1.10
C VAL A 20 15.39 2.49 -1.39
N ASP A 21 16.24 3.51 -1.48
CA ASP A 21 17.67 3.34 -1.75
C ASP A 21 18.42 2.62 -0.61
N PHE A 22 17.98 2.75 0.65
CA PHE A 22 18.67 2.20 1.82
C PHE A 22 18.14 0.83 2.28
N ASP A 23 16.82 0.64 2.29
CA ASP A 23 16.17 -0.49 2.96
C ASP A 23 15.21 -1.27 2.02
N ASN A 24 15.14 -0.86 0.74
CA ASN A 24 14.24 -1.41 -0.29
C ASN A 24 12.78 -1.55 0.20
N HIS A 25 12.35 -0.66 1.10
CA HIS A 25 11.05 -0.68 1.75
C HIS A 25 10.37 0.68 1.61
N LEU A 26 9.07 0.67 1.36
CA LEU A 26 8.27 1.85 1.06
C LEU A 26 6.90 1.75 1.74
N ASP A 27 6.56 2.73 2.58
CA ASP A 27 5.20 2.93 3.11
C ASP A 27 4.78 4.40 2.96
N PRO A 28 4.17 4.77 1.81
CA PRO A 28 3.80 6.16 1.54
C PRO A 28 2.70 6.67 2.48
N TYR A 29 1.79 5.78 2.88
CA TYR A 29 0.65 6.15 3.72
C TYR A 29 1.07 6.51 5.15
N MET A 30 2.05 5.80 5.70
CA MET A 30 2.62 6.14 7.02
C MET A 30 3.13 7.59 7.05
N TYR A 31 3.96 7.98 6.07
CA TYR A 31 4.49 9.34 6.00
C TYR A 31 3.40 10.37 5.74
N PHE A 32 2.43 10.06 4.88
CA PHE A 32 1.31 10.93 4.62
C PHE A 32 0.52 11.23 5.90
N LYS A 33 0.24 10.21 6.72
CA LYS A 33 -0.45 10.36 8.01
C LYS A 33 0.41 11.13 9.03
N LEU A 34 1.72 10.92 9.06
CA LEU A 34 2.63 11.67 9.94
C LEU A 34 2.61 13.18 9.66
N TYR A 35 2.63 13.56 8.38
CA TYR A 35 2.52 14.97 7.98
C TYR A 35 1.16 15.58 8.33
N HIS A 36 0.08 14.79 8.20
CA HIS A 36 -1.25 15.22 8.63
C HIS A 36 -1.31 15.47 10.14
N ASN A 37 -0.71 14.59 10.95
CA ASN A 37 -0.67 14.73 12.40
C ASN A 37 0.14 15.95 12.85
N ARG A 38 1.23 16.28 12.14
CA ARG A 38 2.05 17.46 12.46
C ARG A 38 1.40 18.77 12.02
N ARG A 39 0.65 18.75 10.91
CA ARG A 39 -0.04 19.93 10.39
C ARG A 39 -1.40 19.51 9.79
N PRO A 40 -2.49 19.61 10.56
CA PRO A 40 -3.82 19.38 10.01
C PRO A 40 -4.08 20.35 8.86
N ASN A 41 -4.73 19.88 7.80
CA ASN A 41 -4.97 20.60 6.53
C ASN A 41 -3.77 20.79 5.59
N VAL A 42 -2.65 20.08 5.80
CA VAL A 42 -1.55 20.12 4.82
C VAL A 42 -1.92 19.44 3.51
N TRP A 43 -2.76 18.41 3.58
CA TRP A 43 -3.32 17.70 2.43
C TRP A 43 -4.68 18.29 2.11
N ALA A 44 -4.83 18.83 0.90
CA ALA A 44 -6.07 19.46 0.49
C ALA A 44 -7.09 18.42 0.03
N ARG A 45 -6.59 17.30 -0.51
CA ARG A 45 -7.35 16.40 -1.36
C ARG A 45 -6.82 14.97 -1.28
N LYS A 46 -7.69 13.98 -1.50
CA LYS A 46 -7.27 12.56 -1.59
C LYS A 46 -6.40 12.30 -2.82
N GLU A 47 -6.56 13.16 -3.83
CA GLU A 47 -5.76 13.15 -5.06
C GLU A 47 -4.27 13.37 -4.77
N ASP A 48 -3.91 14.08 -3.69
CA ASP A 48 -2.52 14.30 -3.28
C ASP A 48 -1.85 12.97 -2.90
N LEU A 49 -2.56 12.11 -2.17
CA LEU A 49 -2.08 10.77 -1.82
C LEU A 49 -1.93 9.90 -3.07
N LEU A 50 -2.93 9.92 -3.96
CA LEU A 50 -2.87 9.15 -5.21
C LEU A 50 -1.72 9.61 -6.10
N PHE A 51 -1.43 10.90 -6.15
CA PHE A 51 -0.29 11.46 -6.87
C PHE A 51 1.04 10.92 -6.34
N ILE A 52 1.21 10.89 -5.01
CA ILE A 52 2.40 10.33 -4.36
C ILE A 52 2.59 8.86 -4.76
N TYR A 53 1.54 8.05 -4.70
CA TYR A 53 1.60 6.64 -5.11
C TYR A 53 2.01 6.47 -6.58
N ARG A 54 1.41 7.23 -7.50
CA ARG A 54 1.73 7.16 -8.94
C ARG A 54 3.17 7.59 -9.23
N ALA A 55 3.66 8.61 -8.54
CA ALA A 55 5.04 9.07 -8.69
C ALA A 55 6.04 8.00 -8.25
N LEU A 56 5.76 7.30 -7.15
CA LEU A 56 6.60 6.23 -6.63
C LEU A 56 6.53 4.98 -7.49
N ASP A 57 5.35 4.61 -7.98
CA ASP A 57 5.19 3.50 -8.92
C ASP A 57 6.02 3.72 -10.20
N SER A 58 5.97 4.94 -10.74
CA SER A 58 6.80 5.33 -11.89
C SER A 58 8.31 5.29 -11.59
N TYR A 59 8.70 5.63 -10.35
CA TYR A 59 10.10 5.58 -9.91
C TYR A 59 10.58 4.13 -9.78
N CYS A 60 9.84 3.29 -9.05
CA CYS A 60 10.15 1.87 -8.88
C CYS A 60 10.18 1.14 -10.22
N MET A 61 9.24 1.40 -11.13
CA MET A 61 9.25 0.80 -12.46
C MET A 61 10.53 1.16 -13.23
N ARG A 62 10.99 2.41 -13.15
CA ARG A 62 12.21 2.88 -13.82
C ARG A 62 13.47 2.20 -13.28
N ASP A 63 13.59 2.02 -11.97
CA ASP A 63 14.73 1.34 -11.36
C ASP A 63 14.76 -0.17 -11.70
N ASN A 64 13.60 -0.80 -11.88
CA ASN A 64 13.50 -2.21 -12.30
C ASN A 64 13.87 -2.42 -13.78
N VAL A 65 13.54 -1.47 -14.67
CA VAL A 65 13.92 -1.53 -16.11
C VAL A 65 15.43 -1.40 -16.29
N GLN A 66 16.12 -0.67 -15.41
CA GLN A 66 17.58 -0.51 -15.48
C GLN A 66 18.34 -1.78 -15.02
N ASN A 67 17.68 -2.66 -14.25
CA ASN A 67 18.29 -3.84 -13.60
C ASN A 67 17.74 -5.20 -14.11
N GLY A 68 16.99 -5.21 -15.22
CA GLY A 68 16.67 -6.44 -15.97
C GLY A 68 15.82 -7.50 -15.25
N THR A 69 15.26 -7.21 -14.07
CA THR A 69 14.46 -8.16 -13.30
C THR A 69 13.10 -7.54 -13.04
N ILE A 70 12.05 -8.03 -13.69
CA ILE A 70 10.67 -7.68 -13.33
C ILE A 70 10.38 -8.39 -12.01
N SER A 71 10.74 -7.76 -10.90
CA SER A 71 10.36 -8.23 -9.58
C SER A 71 9.32 -7.25 -9.04
N THR A 72 8.08 -7.68 -9.00
CA THR A 72 6.89 -7.00 -8.44
C THR A 72 7.00 -6.82 -6.92
N GLN A 73 8.18 -6.49 -6.39
CA GLN A 73 8.54 -6.62 -4.99
C GLN A 73 8.79 -5.27 -4.30
N TYR A 74 8.38 -4.14 -4.87
CA TYR A 74 8.05 -2.98 -4.05
C TYR A 74 6.67 -3.24 -3.43
N ARG A 75 6.67 -4.13 -2.43
CA ARG A 75 5.50 -4.50 -1.64
C ARG A 75 5.00 -3.25 -0.93
N ILE A 76 4.16 -2.45 -1.59
CA ILE A 76 3.14 -1.65 -0.92
C ILE A 76 2.37 -2.71 -0.13
N ARG A 77 2.70 -2.86 1.16
CA ARG A 77 2.06 -3.86 2.00
C ARG A 77 0.58 -3.50 1.99
N GLU A 78 -0.24 -4.36 1.41
CA GLU A 78 -1.64 -4.49 1.78
C GLU A 78 -1.68 -4.38 3.31
N PRO A 79 -2.41 -3.41 3.90
CA PRO A 79 -2.55 -3.36 5.34
C PRO A 79 -3.10 -4.74 5.73
N VAL A 80 -2.35 -5.46 6.56
CA VAL A 80 -2.72 -6.82 6.99
C VAL A 80 -4.00 -6.71 7.84
N LEU A 81 -5.14 -6.65 7.17
CA LEU A 81 -6.40 -7.17 7.67
C LEU A 81 -6.37 -8.65 7.30
N SER A 82 -5.58 -9.43 8.03
CA SER A 82 -5.71 -10.88 7.98
C SER A 82 -7.07 -11.22 8.56
N LEU A 83 -8.10 -11.21 7.72
CA LEU A 83 -9.33 -11.93 8.00
C LEU A 83 -8.94 -13.38 8.32
N PRO A 84 -9.48 -13.97 9.41
CA PRO A 84 -9.19 -15.36 9.71
C PRO A 84 -9.59 -16.25 8.52
N PRO A 85 -8.83 -17.32 8.23
CA PRO A 85 -9.11 -18.19 7.11
C PRO A 85 -10.48 -18.86 7.29
N ILE A 86 -11.42 -18.59 6.37
CA ILE A 86 -12.66 -19.37 6.28
C ILE A 86 -12.25 -20.76 5.79
N THR A 87 -12.32 -21.76 6.67
CA THR A 87 -12.15 -23.16 6.29
C THR A 87 -13.51 -23.70 5.86
N SER A 88 -13.79 -23.72 4.56
CA SER A 88 -14.98 -24.40 4.03
C SER A 88 -14.80 -25.91 4.16
N GLN A 89 -15.35 -26.51 5.22
CA GLN A 89 -15.44 -27.98 5.31
C GLN A 89 -16.68 -28.44 4.54
N SER A 90 -16.46 -29.22 3.47
CA SER A 90 -17.54 -29.92 2.76
C SER A 90 -17.79 -31.25 3.45
N THR A 91 -18.94 -31.40 4.12
CA THR A 91 -19.36 -32.69 4.67
C THR A 91 -20.25 -33.39 3.65
N THR A 92 -19.79 -34.52 3.11
CA THR A 92 -20.60 -35.40 2.27
C THR A 92 -21.58 -36.16 3.15
N ILE A 93 -22.87 -35.88 3.02
CA ILE A 93 -23.92 -36.68 3.68
C ILE A 93 -24.11 -38.00 2.89
N PRO A 94 -24.46 -39.12 3.57
CA PRO A 94 -24.45 -40.48 3.00
C PRO A 94 -25.42 -40.72 1.82
N ASN A 95 -26.19 -39.71 1.42
CA ASN A 95 -27.10 -39.75 0.26
C ASN A 95 -26.55 -39.04 -1.00
N GLY A 96 -25.24 -38.71 -1.04
CA GLY A 96 -24.58 -38.21 -2.26
C GLY A 96 -24.77 -36.73 -2.58
N ASN A 97 -25.43 -35.95 -1.70
CA ASN A 97 -25.50 -34.49 -1.81
C ASN A 97 -24.40 -33.82 -0.98
N VAL A 98 -23.79 -32.76 -1.52
CA VAL A 98 -22.79 -31.93 -0.82
C VAL A 98 -23.49 -30.70 -0.24
N GLN A 99 -23.37 -30.48 1.07
CA GLN A 99 -23.91 -29.28 1.74
C GLN A 99 -22.75 -28.49 2.35
N SER A 100 -22.51 -27.29 1.85
CA SER A 100 -21.49 -26.37 2.38
C SER A 100 -22.10 -25.52 3.49
N VAL A 101 -21.50 -25.52 4.68
CA VAL A 101 -21.91 -24.69 5.80
C VAL A 101 -20.75 -23.77 6.17
N ASP A 102 -20.91 -22.46 5.96
CA ASP A 102 -19.93 -21.48 6.37
C ASP A 102 -20.08 -21.18 7.87
N GLN A 103 -19.12 -21.61 8.69
CA GLN A 103 -19.06 -21.27 10.12
C GLN A 103 -18.03 -20.16 10.37
N PHE A 104 -18.46 -19.11 11.05
CA PHE A 104 -17.58 -18.14 11.69
C PHE A 104 -17.24 -18.66 13.10
N GLN A 105 -15.97 -18.63 13.49
CA GLN A 105 -15.54 -18.99 14.84
C GLN A 105 -15.94 -17.91 15.85
#